data_AF-A0A2T4J7L5-F1
#
_entry.id   AF-A0A2T4J7L5-F1
#
_cell.length_a   1.000
_cell.length_b   1.000
_cell.length_c   1.000
_cell.angle_alpha   90.00
_cell.angle_beta   90.00
_cell.angle_gamma   90.00
#
_symmetry.space_group_name_H-M   'P 1'
#
loop_
_entity.id
_entity.type
_entity.pdbx_description
1 polymer ?
#
loop_
_entity_poly.entity_id
_entity_poly.type
_entity_poly.pdbx_seq_one_letter_code
_entity_poly.pdbx_strand_id
1 'polypeptide(L)'
;MLAELKVESTLTDKYQTTMPGVVRKALGLKKRDRISYTILPEGDVLLRRATDAAEDPAIGAFLAFLAEDIRQNPGHVRGLDAPVRAKLAELIDGVEVDLDAALSPEDE
;
A
#
# COMPACT_ATOMS: atom_id res chain seq x y z
N MET A 1 -14.34 5.33 15.94
CA MET A 1 -14.71 6.40 14.98
C MET A 1 -13.85 7.61 15.28
N LEU A 2 -13.13 8.14 14.29
CA LEU A 2 -12.45 9.42 14.44
C LEU A 2 -13.52 10.52 14.38
N ALA A 3 -13.55 11.39 15.39
CA ALA A 3 -14.39 12.59 15.36
C ALA A 3 -13.86 13.57 14.30
N GLU A 4 -14.77 14.32 13.67
CA GLU A 4 -14.38 15.41 12.78
C GLU A 4 -13.54 16.44 13.56
N LEU A 5 -12.31 16.68 13.09
CA LEU A 5 -11.35 17.57 13.73
C LEU A 5 -11.13 18.79 12.85
N LYS A 6 -11.65 19.94 13.27
CA LYS A 6 -11.40 21.22 12.63
C LYS A 6 -10.29 21.97 13.36
N VAL A 7 -9.24 22.32 12.64
CA VAL A 7 -8.15 23.18 13.12
C VAL A 7 -7.75 24.17 12.03
N GLU A 8 -7.33 25.36 12.44
CA GLU A 8 -6.97 26.44 11.53
C GLU A 8 -5.47 26.78 11.69
N SER A 9 -4.87 27.34 10.64
CA SER A 9 -3.48 27.79 10.64
C SER A 9 -3.34 28.99 9.73
N THR A 10 -2.56 29.97 10.16
CA THR A 10 -2.28 31.17 9.37
C THR A 10 -1.07 30.93 8.47
N LEU A 11 -1.14 31.41 7.23
CA LEU A 11 0.00 31.44 6.33
C LEU A 11 1.04 32.43 6.84
N THR A 12 2.30 32.04 6.78
CA THR A 12 3.41 32.99 6.92
C THR A 12 3.55 33.84 5.66
N ASP A 13 4.37 34.89 5.72
CA ASP A 13 4.68 35.75 4.55
C ASP A 13 5.29 34.98 3.36
N LYS A 14 5.79 33.76 3.60
CA LYS A 14 6.32 32.85 2.58
C LYS A 14 5.29 31.83 2.08
N TYR A 15 4.01 32.01 2.37
CA TYR A 15 2.93 31.07 2.04
C TYR A 15 3.14 29.68 2.64
N GLN A 16 3.75 29.59 3.83
CA GLN A 16 3.94 28.32 4.54
C GLN A 16 2.96 28.24 5.71
N THR A 17 2.41 27.05 5.98
CA THR A 17 1.69 26.76 7.23
C THR A 17 2.52 25.82 8.11
N THR A 18 2.41 25.97 9.42
CA THR A 18 2.95 24.96 10.35
C THR A 18 1.89 23.90 10.58
N MET A 19 2.22 22.62 10.38
CA MET A 19 1.29 21.53 10.63
C MET A 19 0.91 21.43 12.13
N PRO A 20 -0.37 21.62 12.51
CA PRO A 20 -0.80 21.52 13.90
C PRO A 20 -0.46 20.16 14.51
N GLY A 21 -0.15 20.15 15.81
CA GLY A 21 0.28 18.94 16.50
C GLY A 21 -0.71 17.78 16.40
N VAL A 22 -2.01 18.09 16.40
CA VAL A 22 -3.09 17.10 16.23
C VAL A 22 -3.10 16.47 14.84
N VAL A 23 -2.85 17.25 13.78
CA VAL A 23 -2.80 16.74 12.40
C VAL A 23 -1.55 15.88 12.21
N ARG A 24 -0.40 16.28 12.78
CA ARG A 24 0.83 15.46 12.75
C ARG A 24 0.61 14.09 13.38
N LYS A 25 -0.09 14.02 14.51
CA LYS A 25 -0.42 12.77 15.19
C LYS A 25 -1.41 11.94 14.37
N ALA A 26 -2.46 12.55 13.83
CA ALA A 26 -3.46 11.86 13.03
C ALA A 26 -2.86 11.22 11.76
N LEU A 27 -1.92 11.90 11.10
CA LEU A 27 -1.23 11.40 9.91
C LEU A 27 0.04 10.58 10.21
N GLY A 28 0.41 10.41 11.49
CA GLY A 28 1.63 9.69 11.88
C GLY A 28 2.92 10.26 11.27
N LEU A 29 3.00 11.59 11.13
CA LEU A 29 4.12 12.29 10.50
C LEU A 29 5.33 12.39 11.42
N LYS A 30 6.50 12.03 10.90
CA LYS A 30 7.82 12.23 11.51
C LYS A 30 8.55 13.41 10.84
N LYS A 31 9.69 13.80 11.42
CA LYS A 31 10.54 14.85 10.84
C LYS A 31 11.03 14.40 9.46
N ARG A 32 10.93 15.28 8.46
CA ARG A 32 11.32 15.05 7.05
C ARG A 32 10.40 14.10 6.27
N ASP A 33 9.29 13.64 6.84
CA ASP A 33 8.28 12.93 6.07
C ASP A 33 7.69 13.84 4.99
N ARG A 34 7.41 13.24 3.83
CA ARG A 34 6.75 13.92 2.72
C ARG A 34 5.23 13.90 2.93
N ILE A 35 4.56 14.96 2.50
CA ILE A 35 3.09 15.09 2.53
C ILE A 35 2.63 15.22 1.08
N SER A 36 1.64 14.42 0.68
CA SER A 36 0.97 14.58 -0.61
C SER A 36 -0.30 15.41 -0.44
N TYR A 37 -0.54 16.29 -1.41
CA TYR A 37 -1.71 17.14 -1.50
C TYR A 37 -2.50 16.72 -2.73
N THR A 38 -3.80 16.48 -2.57
CA THR A 38 -4.72 16.25 -3.68
C THR A 38 -5.79 17.33 -3.64
N ILE A 39 -5.89 18.12 -4.71
CA ILE A 39 -6.95 19.10 -4.88
C ILE A 39 -8.14 18.37 -5.49
N LEU A 40 -9.26 18.35 -4.79
CA LEU A 40 -10.51 17.75 -5.26
C LEU A 40 -11.28 18.76 -6.13
N PRO A 41 -12.18 18.30 -7.02
CA PRO A 41 -12.94 19.18 -7.91
C PRO A 41 -13.76 20.26 -7.18
N GLU A 42 -14.25 19.95 -5.98
CA GLU A 42 -15.05 20.86 -5.15
C GLU A 42 -14.23 21.94 -4.43
N GLY A 43 -12.89 21.94 -4.62
CA GLY A 43 -11.97 22.90 -3.99
C GLY A 43 -11.41 22.45 -2.65
N ASP A 44 -11.88 21.34 -2.10
CA ASP A 44 -11.29 20.71 -0.91
C ASP A 44 -9.89 20.17 -1.19
N VAL A 45 -9.02 20.25 -0.18
CA VAL A 45 -7.65 19.71 -0.26
C VAL A 45 -7.50 18.54 0.69
N LEU A 46 -7.17 17.38 0.13
CA LEU A 46 -6.88 16.19 0.90
C LEU A 46 -5.37 16.07 1.17
N LEU A 47 -5.01 15.94 2.44
CA LEU A 47 -3.62 15.76 2.89
C LEU A 47 -3.40 14.31 3.31
N ARG A 48 -2.31 13.71 2.83
CA ARG A 48 -1.87 12.37 3.25
C ARG A 48 -0.38 12.36 3.53
N ARG A 49 0.07 11.48 4.42
CA ARG A 49 1.50 11.14 4.47
C ARG A 49 1.85 10.47 3.14
N ALA A 50 2.82 11.02 2.43
CA ALA A 50 3.28 10.41 1.19
C ALA A 50 4.03 9.12 1.55
N THR A 51 3.64 8.04 0.90
CA THR A 51 4.36 6.77 0.93
C THR A 51 5.38 6.79 -0.19
N ASP A 52 6.61 6.36 0.08
CA ASP A 52 7.59 6.01 -0.94
C ASP A 52 7.27 4.63 -1.54
N ALA A 53 5.99 4.28 -1.65
CA ALA A 53 5.56 3.11 -2.39
C ALA A 53 5.93 3.39 -3.84
N ALA A 54 7.16 3.05 -4.20
CA ALA A 54 7.57 2.93 -5.57
C ALA A 54 6.64 1.88 -6.15
N GLU A 55 5.72 2.31 -7.01
CA GLU A 55 5.00 1.37 -7.85
C GLU A 55 6.07 0.66 -8.66
N ASP A 56 6.28 -0.62 -8.37
CA ASP A 56 7.15 -1.46 -9.18
C ASP A 56 6.52 -1.57 -10.57
N PRO A 57 7.13 -0.97 -11.61
CA PRO A 57 6.54 -0.94 -12.94
C PRO A 57 6.44 -2.35 -13.54
N ALA A 58 7.30 -3.29 -13.12
CA ALA A 58 7.25 -4.67 -13.56
C ALA A 58 6.03 -5.39 -12.94
N ILE A 59 5.77 -5.20 -11.64
CA ILE A 59 4.56 -5.72 -10.98
C ILE A 59 3.31 -5.16 -11.67
N GLY A 60 3.26 -3.85 -11.93
CA GLY A 60 2.10 -3.22 -12.58
C GLY A 60 1.82 -3.80 -13.97
N ALA A 61 2.87 -3.92 -14.80
CA ALA A 61 2.75 -4.52 -16.13
C ALA A 61 2.36 -6.00 -16.08
N PHE A 62 2.93 -6.77 -15.15
CA PHE A 62 2.63 -8.19 -14.97
C PHE A 62 1.17 -8.41 -14.54
N LEU A 63 0.67 -7.62 -13.59
CA LEU A 63 -0.73 -7.70 -13.15
C LEU A 63 -1.69 -7.30 -14.27
N ALA A 64 -1.35 -6.30 -15.08
CA ALA A 64 -2.15 -5.93 -16.25
C ALA A 64 -2.21 -7.06 -17.29
N PHE A 65 -1.07 -7.70 -17.56
CA PHE A 65 -1.00 -8.88 -18.44
C PHE A 65 -1.88 -10.02 -17.92
N LEU A 66 -1.77 -10.37 -16.64
CA LEU A 66 -2.62 -11.41 -16.03
C LEU A 66 -4.11 -11.07 -16.10
N ALA A 67 -4.46 -9.82 -15.80
CA ALA A 67 -5.85 -9.36 -15.85
C ALA A 67 -6.45 -9.46 -17.27
N GLU A 68 -5.64 -9.21 -18.30
CA GLU A 68 -6.06 -9.43 -19.69
C GLU A 68 -6.25 -10.91 -19.99
N ASP A 69 -5.27 -11.76 -19.67
CA ASP A 69 -5.35 -13.20 -19.94
C ASP A 69 -6.54 -13.85 -19.24
N ILE A 70 -6.80 -13.53 -17.97
CA ILE A 70 -7.96 -14.06 -17.22
C ILE A 70 -9.28 -13.66 -17.88
N ARG A 71 -9.37 -12.45 -18.43
CA ARG A 71 -10.59 -11.96 -19.09
C ARG A 71 -10.83 -12.67 -20.42
N GLN A 72 -9.77 -12.89 -21.20
CA GLN A 72 -9.85 -13.56 -22.50
C GLN A 72 -9.99 -15.08 -22.37
N ASN A 73 -9.37 -15.66 -21.33
CA ASN A 73 -9.27 -17.09 -21.11
C ASN A 73 -9.69 -17.47 -19.68
N PRO A 74 -10.96 -17.24 -19.27
CA PRO A 74 -11.41 -17.52 -17.90
C PRO A 74 -11.25 -19.00 -17.52
N GLY A 75 -11.24 -19.89 -18.52
CA GLY A 75 -10.99 -21.31 -18.34
C GLY A 75 -9.55 -21.69 -18.00
N HIS A 76 -8.58 -20.76 -18.02
CA HIS A 76 -7.20 -21.01 -17.57
C HIS A 76 -7.05 -20.92 -16.04
N VAL A 77 -7.92 -20.15 -15.37
CA VAL A 77 -7.94 -20.07 -13.92
C VAL A 77 -8.66 -21.30 -13.38
N ARG A 78 -7.90 -22.30 -12.94
CA ARG A 78 -8.42 -23.54 -12.35
C ARG A 78 -7.78 -23.80 -11.01
N GLY A 79 -8.55 -24.39 -10.11
CA GLY A 79 -8.01 -24.94 -8.87
C GLY A 79 -7.09 -26.12 -9.16
N LEU A 80 -6.13 -26.36 -8.27
CA LEU A 80 -5.24 -27.52 -8.34
C LEU A 80 -6.03 -28.84 -8.22
N ASP A 81 -5.60 -29.91 -8.88
CA ASP A 81 -6.29 -31.19 -8.72
C ASP A 81 -6.08 -31.76 -7.31
N ALA A 82 -7.06 -32.52 -6.80
CA ALA A 82 -6.98 -33.17 -5.50
C ALA A 82 -5.66 -33.95 -5.24
N PRO A 83 -5.14 -34.77 -6.18
CA PRO A 83 -3.85 -35.44 -5.98
C PRO A 83 -2.67 -34.47 -5.87
N VAL A 84 -2.69 -33.37 -6.62
CA VAL A 84 -1.63 -32.35 -6.55
C VAL A 84 -1.67 -31.63 -5.20
N ARG A 85 -2.87 -31.29 -4.71
CA ARG A 85 -3.05 -30.69 -3.38
C ARG A 85 -2.59 -31.61 -2.26
N ALA A 86 -2.94 -32.89 -2.31
CA ALA A 86 -2.53 -33.87 -1.29
C ALA A 86 -1.00 -33.99 -1.24
N LYS A 87 -0.36 -34.08 -2.42
CA LYS A 87 1.10 -34.12 -2.52
C LYS A 87 1.76 -32.84 -2.01
N LEU A 88 1.20 -31.66 -2.32
CA LEU A 88 1.71 -30.39 -1.81
C LEU A 88 1.60 -30.31 -0.28
N ALA A 89 0.48 -30.76 0.29
CA ALA A 89 0.27 -30.77 1.74
C ALA A 89 1.28 -31.68 2.45
N GLU A 90 1.59 -32.84 1.88
CA GLU A 90 2.64 -33.74 2.39
C GLU A 90 4.03 -33.10 2.32
N LEU A 91 4.34 -32.43 1.21
CA LEU A 91 5.65 -31.79 0.98
C LEU A 91 5.95 -30.62 1.92
N ILE A 92 4.92 -29.90 2.36
CA ILE A 92 5.06 -28.73 3.25
C ILE A 92 4.73 -29.06 4.71
N ASP A 93 4.43 -30.33 5.01
CA ASP A 93 4.10 -30.76 6.37
C ASP A 93 5.28 -30.47 7.32
N GLY A 94 4.98 -29.79 8.42
CA GLY A 94 5.99 -29.37 9.41
C GLY A 94 6.87 -28.19 9.01
N VAL A 95 6.65 -27.54 7.86
CA VAL A 95 7.37 -26.30 7.48
C VAL A 95 6.65 -25.09 8.08
N GLU A 96 7.24 -24.49 9.11
CA GLU A 96 6.77 -23.20 9.65
C GLU A 96 7.36 -22.05 8.81
N VAL A 97 6.47 -21.26 8.20
CA VAL A 97 6.85 -20.08 7.39
C VAL A 97 6.18 -18.84 7.99
N ASP A 98 6.97 -17.85 8.33
CA ASP A 98 6.51 -16.50 8.67
C ASP A 98 6.66 -15.59 7.45
N LEU A 99 5.55 -15.24 6.81
CA LEU A 99 5.53 -14.38 5.62
C LEU A 99 5.77 -12.89 5.96
N ASP A 100 5.68 -12.53 7.24
CA ASP A 100 5.92 -11.17 7.72
C ASP A 100 7.35 -10.99 8.25
N ALA A 101 8.13 -12.08 8.34
CA ALA A 101 9.53 -12.02 8.72
C ALA A 101 10.36 -11.26 7.68
N ALA A 102 11.35 -10.50 8.16
CA ALA A 102 12.33 -9.87 7.29
C ALA A 102 13.16 -10.95 6.56
N LEU A 103 13.43 -10.74 5.28
CA LEU A 103 14.31 -11.61 4.49
C LEU A 103 15.71 -11.64 5.13
N SER A 104 16.34 -12.80 5.11
CA SER A 104 17.72 -12.93 5.55
C SER A 104 18.64 -12.20 4.57
N PRO A 105 19.67 -11.46 5.04
CA PRO A 105 20.67 -10.86 4.15
C PRO A 105 21.51 -11.89 3.38
N GLU A 106 21.41 -13.18 3.72
CA GLU A 106 22.05 -14.29 2.97
C GLU A 106 21.22 -14.76 1.76
N ASP A 107 19.93 -14.38 1.68
CA ASP A 107 19.00 -14.73 0.60
C ASP A 107 18.84 -13.59 -0.45
N GLU A 108 19.63 -12.52 -0.34
CA GLU A 108 19.74 -11.42 -1.34
C GLU A 108 20.76 -11.70 -2.46
#